data_AF-A0A7Z2MTB4-F1
#
_entry.id   AF-A0A7Z2MTB4-F1
#
_cell.length_a   1.000
_cell.length_b   1.000
_cell.length_c   1.000
_cell.angle_alpha   90.00
_cell.angle_beta   90.00
_cell.angle_gamma   90.00
#
_symmetry.space_group_name_H-M   'P 1'
#
loop_
_entity.id
_entity.type
_entity.pdbx_description
1 polymer ?
#
loop_
_entity_poly.entity_id
_entity_poly.type
_entity_poly.pdbx_seq_one_letter_code
_entity_poly.pdbx_strand_id
1 'polypeptide(L)'
;MKTLINSLQENTVSRFKNPLVGAYVFSWTIWNIADVMLFILSSNAEKIKMINESTFELANDLLFPLGISLIYLLVVPILNMLYERIVDGVINKYRNAFKQKTLQEHYYTVKRTTIAKLDSDEEENRKLRDRQLDTWADEKQRMSETIIQFRAEHAEKMAKIDNEISSYREEIQRLTSEVYDLGTREESIRQELTHIVRDVGLGIEKLTYLKNLPESALSLTKDISDTTKRAHKVLNLPLLMPNSPNSYNEPPMDFDDDIPF
;
A
#
# COMPACT_ATOMS: atom_id res chain seq x y z
N MET A 1 4.41 -60.08 59.10
CA MET A 1 5.84 -59.75 59.36
C MET A 1 6.33 -58.55 58.57
N LYS A 2 6.15 -58.49 57.24
CA LYS A 2 6.54 -57.30 56.44
C LYS A 2 5.91 -55.98 56.90
N THR A 3 4.66 -56.00 57.37
CA THR A 3 3.94 -54.82 57.90
C THR A 3 4.51 -54.28 59.22
N LEU A 4 5.04 -55.16 60.09
CA LEU A 4 5.69 -54.76 61.35
C LEU A 4 7.09 -54.18 61.10
N ILE A 5 7.84 -54.78 60.18
CA ILE A 5 9.16 -54.29 59.78
C ILE A 5 9.02 -52.91 59.10
N ASN A 6 8.04 -52.75 58.20
CA ASN A 6 7.80 -51.49 57.52
C ASN A 6 7.34 -50.38 58.48
N SER A 7 6.45 -50.70 59.44
CA SER A 7 6.00 -49.71 60.42
C SER A 7 7.09 -49.32 61.44
N LEU A 8 8.00 -50.23 61.77
CA LEU A 8 9.20 -49.90 62.58
C LEU A 8 10.20 -49.07 61.77
N GLN A 9 10.41 -49.41 60.50
CA GLN A 9 11.30 -48.66 59.61
C GLN A 9 10.78 -47.23 59.40
N GLU A 10 9.50 -47.06 59.10
CA GLU A 10 8.88 -45.73 58.90
C GLU A 10 8.95 -44.87 60.17
N ASN A 11 8.67 -45.45 61.35
CA ASN A 11 8.80 -44.73 62.62
C ASN A 11 10.25 -44.39 62.96
N THR A 12 11.20 -45.28 62.67
CA THR A 12 12.63 -45.04 62.90
C THR A 12 13.15 -43.95 61.98
N VAL A 13 12.82 -44.01 60.68
CA VAL A 13 13.18 -42.97 59.70
C VAL A 13 12.55 -41.62 60.06
N SER A 14 11.29 -41.60 60.52
CA SER A 14 10.61 -40.40 61.00
C SER A 14 11.35 -39.77 62.21
N ARG A 15 11.80 -40.58 63.17
CA ARG A 15 12.54 -40.09 64.34
C ARG A 15 13.96 -39.64 63.99
N PHE A 16 14.66 -40.32 63.09
CA PHE A 16 15.98 -39.88 62.60
C PHE A 16 15.93 -38.57 61.82
N LYS A 17 14.80 -38.21 61.20
CA LYS A 17 14.61 -36.87 60.62
C LYS A 17 14.58 -35.75 61.65
N ASN A 18 14.33 -36.07 62.94
CA ASN A 18 14.45 -35.07 63.99
C ASN A 18 15.95 -34.80 64.26
N PRO A 19 16.43 -33.56 64.04
CA PRO A 19 17.84 -33.22 64.23
C PRO A 19 18.37 -33.54 65.62
N LEU A 20 17.54 -33.48 66.66
CA LEU A 20 17.92 -33.82 68.03
C LEU A 20 18.20 -35.32 68.20
N VAL A 21 17.32 -36.17 67.67
CA VAL A 21 17.46 -37.63 67.76
C VAL A 21 18.61 -38.09 66.87
N GLY A 22 18.71 -37.55 65.65
CA GLY A 22 19.82 -37.84 64.76
C GLY A 22 21.17 -37.43 65.35
N ALA A 23 21.28 -36.22 65.88
CA ALA A 23 22.50 -35.74 66.53
C ALA A 23 22.85 -36.56 67.78
N TYR A 24 21.86 -36.96 68.59
CA TYR A 24 22.09 -37.80 69.76
C TYR A 24 22.62 -39.18 69.37
N VAL A 25 21.97 -39.87 68.43
CA VAL A 25 22.44 -41.19 67.97
C VAL A 25 23.85 -41.09 67.38
N PHE A 26 24.11 -40.07 66.55
CA PHE A 26 25.43 -39.84 65.98
C PHE A 26 26.48 -39.58 67.07
N SER A 27 26.15 -38.78 68.07
CA SER A 27 27.04 -38.45 69.19
C SER A 27 27.30 -39.67 70.07
N TRP A 28 26.28 -40.51 70.31
CA TRP A 28 26.42 -41.77 71.04
C TRP A 28 27.31 -42.75 70.28
N THR A 29 27.12 -42.87 68.97
CA THR A 29 27.96 -43.73 68.11
C THR A 29 29.40 -43.24 68.06
N ILE A 30 29.64 -41.93 68.03
CA ILE A 30 31.00 -41.38 68.07
C ILE A 30 31.65 -41.62 69.43
N TRP A 31 30.92 -41.40 70.52
CA TRP A 31 31.43 -41.57 71.87
C TRP A 31 31.80 -43.04 72.15
N ASN A 32 30.92 -43.97 71.77
CA ASN A 32 31.12 -45.41 71.94
C ASN A 32 31.69 -46.10 70.69
N ILE A 33 32.41 -45.36 69.83
CA ILE A 33 32.86 -45.88 68.53
C ILE A 33 33.79 -47.09 68.66
N ALA A 34 34.60 -47.13 69.72
CA ALA A 34 35.49 -48.26 69.99
C ALA A 34 34.69 -49.54 70.24
N ASP A 35 33.68 -49.48 71.09
CA ASP A 35 32.83 -50.63 71.43
C ASP A 35 31.95 -51.04 70.26
N VAL A 36 31.41 -50.08 69.50
CA VAL A 36 30.64 -50.35 68.28
C VAL A 36 31.52 -51.04 67.23
N MET A 37 32.76 -50.58 67.03
CA MET A 37 33.69 -51.20 66.10
C MET A 37 34.11 -52.60 66.56
N LEU A 38 34.45 -52.77 67.85
CA LEU A 38 34.76 -54.08 68.42
C LEU A 38 33.58 -55.05 68.29
N PHE A 39 32.35 -54.58 68.51
CA PHE A 39 31.14 -55.38 68.34
C PHE A 39 30.89 -55.78 66.87
N ILE A 40 31.15 -54.89 65.92
CA ILE A 40 30.99 -55.19 64.49
C ILE A 40 32.04 -56.22 64.04
N LEU A 41 33.30 -56.04 64.45
CA LEU A 41 34.45 -56.83 64.00
C LEU A 41 34.69 -58.16 64.75
N SER A 42 34.11 -58.35 65.95
CA SER A 42 34.34 -59.54 66.78
C SER A 42 33.61 -60.80 66.28
N SER A 43 34.02 -61.96 66.79
CA SER A 43 33.39 -63.26 66.50
C SER A 43 32.05 -63.43 67.25
N ASN A 44 31.15 -64.30 66.76
CA ASN A 44 29.82 -64.48 67.38
C ASN A 44 29.87 -64.87 68.88
N ALA A 45 30.91 -65.62 69.30
CA ALA A 45 31.09 -65.99 70.70
C ALA A 45 31.50 -64.79 71.57
N GLU A 46 32.35 -63.91 71.05
CA GLU A 46 32.78 -62.68 71.73
C GLU A 46 31.67 -61.64 71.80
N LYS A 47 30.82 -61.53 70.78
CA LYS A 47 29.64 -60.65 70.80
C LYS A 47 28.68 -61.00 71.94
N ILE A 48 28.41 -62.29 72.15
CA ILE A 48 27.55 -62.76 73.24
C ILE A 48 28.18 -62.44 74.59
N LYS A 49 29.51 -62.59 74.72
CA LYS A 49 30.23 -62.24 75.95
C LYS A 49 30.17 -60.73 76.24
N MET A 50 30.40 -59.88 75.24
CA MET A 50 30.28 -58.42 75.37
C MET A 50 28.88 -57.98 75.80
N ILE A 51 27.83 -58.60 75.25
CA ILE A 51 26.44 -58.27 75.64
C ILE A 51 26.18 -58.64 77.12
N ASN A 52 26.70 -59.78 77.57
CA ASN A 52 26.50 -60.24 78.96
C ASN A 52 27.31 -59.45 79.99
N GLU A 53 28.46 -58.89 79.61
CA GLU A 53 29.31 -58.06 80.47
C GLU A 53 28.97 -56.56 80.38
N SER A 54 28.08 -56.17 79.46
CA SER A 54 27.65 -54.79 79.28
C SER A 54 26.90 -54.29 80.51
N THR A 55 27.45 -53.27 81.16
CA THR A 55 26.76 -52.53 82.22
C THR A 55 26.36 -51.17 81.69
N PHE A 56 25.10 -50.76 81.95
CA PHE A 56 24.61 -49.46 81.51
C PHE A 56 25.08 -48.40 82.50
N GLU A 57 25.92 -47.49 82.04
CA GLU A 57 26.43 -46.38 82.85
C GLU A 57 25.78 -45.07 82.42
N LEU A 58 24.98 -44.49 83.31
CA LEU A 58 24.14 -43.32 82.99
C LEU A 58 24.95 -42.10 82.54
N ALA A 59 26.20 -41.95 83.00
CA ALA A 59 27.08 -40.87 82.56
C ALA A 59 27.57 -41.08 81.12
N ASN A 60 28.14 -42.26 80.84
CA ASN A 60 28.79 -42.59 79.58
C ASN A 60 27.79 -42.88 78.45
N ASP A 61 26.67 -43.50 78.76
CA ASP A 61 25.68 -43.90 77.76
C ASP A 61 24.62 -42.84 77.46
N LEU A 62 24.43 -41.86 78.36
CA LEU A 62 23.36 -40.86 78.23
C LEU A 62 23.90 -39.42 78.30
N LEU A 63 24.57 -39.03 79.38
CA LEU A 63 24.94 -37.62 79.60
C LEU A 63 26.00 -37.11 78.62
N PHE A 64 27.07 -37.85 78.39
CA PHE A 64 28.14 -37.42 77.46
C PHE A 64 27.65 -37.34 76.00
N PRO A 65 26.99 -38.36 75.44
CA PRO A 65 26.37 -38.28 74.11
C PRO A 65 25.37 -37.14 73.97
N LEU A 66 24.57 -36.86 75.01
CA LEU A 66 23.62 -35.75 75.02
C LEU A 66 24.36 -34.41 74.96
N GLY A 67 25.40 -34.21 75.78
CA GLY A 67 26.22 -33.00 75.73
C GLY A 67 26.87 -32.76 74.36
N ILE A 68 27.46 -33.80 73.77
CA ILE A 68 28.08 -33.72 72.43
C ILE A 68 27.04 -33.39 71.36
N SER A 69 25.84 -33.98 71.42
CA SER A 69 24.78 -33.70 70.45
C SER A 69 24.28 -32.25 70.51
N LEU A 70 24.21 -31.66 71.71
CA LEU A 70 23.85 -30.26 71.89
C LEU A 70 24.95 -29.34 71.33
N ILE A 71 26.22 -29.66 71.59
CA ILE A 71 27.36 -28.92 71.02
C ILE A 71 27.34 -29.02 69.49
N TYR A 72 27.13 -30.21 68.94
CA TYR A 72 27.06 -30.43 67.50
C TYR A 72 25.96 -29.58 66.84
N LEU A 73 24.76 -29.54 67.44
CA LEU A 73 23.65 -28.74 66.93
C LEU A 73 23.90 -27.23 67.00
N LEU A 74 24.78 -26.76 67.88
CA LEU A 74 25.18 -25.35 67.95
C LEU A 74 26.35 -25.02 67.02
N VAL A 75 27.35 -25.89 66.95
CA VAL A 75 28.58 -25.66 66.18
C VAL A 75 28.32 -25.72 64.68
N VAL A 76 27.49 -26.66 64.20
CA VAL A 76 27.23 -26.81 62.76
C VAL A 76 26.59 -25.56 62.13
N PRO A 77 25.54 -24.95 62.70
CA PRO A 77 25.00 -23.69 62.20
C PRO A 77 26.01 -22.52 62.22
N ILE A 78 26.85 -22.44 63.26
CA ILE A 78 27.87 -21.40 63.37
C ILE A 78 28.92 -21.55 62.27
N LEU A 79 29.38 -22.78 62.01
CA LEU A 79 30.30 -23.07 60.91
C LEU A 79 29.68 -22.76 59.55
N ASN A 80 28.39 -23.08 59.35
CA ASN A 80 27.71 -22.76 58.10
C ASN A 80 27.59 -21.24 57.88
N MET A 81 27.22 -20.49 58.93
CA MET A 81 27.17 -19.03 58.87
C MET A 81 28.55 -18.40 58.58
N LEU A 82 29.62 -18.97 59.14
CA LEU A 82 30.98 -18.52 58.87
C LEU A 82 31.40 -18.81 57.41
N TYR A 83 31.04 -19.99 56.90
CA TYR A 83 31.28 -20.36 55.51
C TYR A 83 30.57 -19.39 54.55
N GLU A 84 29.28 -19.13 54.75
CA GLU A 84 28.50 -18.20 53.93
C GLU A 84 29.12 -16.78 53.95
N ARG A 85 29.50 -16.28 55.14
CA ARG A 85 30.13 -14.96 55.26
C ARG A 85 31.44 -14.85 54.48
N ILE A 86 32.26 -15.90 54.45
CA ILE A 86 33.52 -15.91 53.70
C ILE A 86 33.25 -15.92 52.19
N VAL A 87 32.35 -16.80 51.74
CA VAL A 87 32.00 -16.95 50.32
C VAL A 87 31.35 -15.68 49.77
N ASP A 88 30.37 -15.12 50.48
CA ASP A 88 29.65 -13.93 50.03
C ASP A 88 30.49 -12.66 50.17
N GLY A 89 31.24 -12.53 51.26
CA GLY A 89 32.06 -11.34 51.53
C GLY A 89 33.22 -11.16 50.56
N VAL A 90 33.87 -12.26 50.17
CA VAL A 90 35.09 -12.22 49.35
C VAL A 90 34.78 -12.60 47.90
N ILE A 91 34.33 -13.83 47.68
CA ILE A 91 34.27 -14.40 46.32
C ILE A 91 33.18 -13.73 45.48
N ASN A 92 31.98 -13.57 46.03
CA ASN A 92 30.88 -12.96 45.28
C ASN A 92 31.09 -11.46 45.05
N LYS A 93 31.72 -10.74 45.98
CA LYS A 93 31.99 -9.30 45.82
C LYS A 93 32.94 -9.03 44.65
N TYR A 94 34.05 -9.77 44.54
CA TYR A 94 34.99 -9.64 43.43
C TYR A 94 34.36 -10.04 42.09
N ARG A 95 33.62 -11.14 42.08
CA ARG A 95 32.95 -11.61 40.85
C ARG A 95 31.88 -10.63 40.36
N ASN A 96 31.12 -10.02 41.27
CA ASN A 96 30.07 -9.07 40.92
C ASN A 96 30.64 -7.74 40.43
N ALA A 97 31.73 -7.25 41.03
CA ALA A 97 32.41 -6.04 40.55
C ALA A 97 32.94 -6.21 39.12
N PHE A 98 33.54 -7.37 38.81
CA PHE A 98 34.01 -7.67 37.47
C PHE A 98 32.86 -7.75 36.46
N LYS A 99 31.78 -8.49 36.80
CA LYS A 99 30.58 -8.58 35.95
C LYS A 99 29.95 -7.22 35.68
N GLN A 100 29.88 -6.34 36.67
CA GLN A 100 29.35 -4.98 36.50
C GLN A 100 30.18 -4.15 35.54
N LYS A 101 31.52 -4.23 35.63
CA LYS A 101 32.42 -3.50 34.73
C LYS A 101 32.27 -3.98 33.28
N THR A 102 32.27 -5.29 33.06
CA THR A 102 32.06 -5.86 31.71
C THR A 102 30.71 -5.48 31.12
N LEU A 103 29.65 -5.49 31.95
CA LEU A 103 28.31 -5.10 31.51
C LEU A 103 28.25 -3.62 31.11
N GLN A 104 28.92 -2.75 31.85
CA GLN A 104 29.00 -1.32 31.56
C GLN A 104 29.75 -1.05 30.24
N GLU A 105 30.88 -1.73 30.01
CA GLU A 105 31.65 -1.63 28.77
C GLU A 105 30.84 -2.12 27.56
N HIS A 106 30.06 -3.19 27.71
CA HIS A 106 29.15 -3.67 26.68
C HIS A 106 28.09 -2.62 26.32
N TYR A 107 27.39 -2.04 27.30
CA TYR A 107 26.39 -1.00 27.04
C TYR A 107 26.98 0.25 26.39
N TYR A 108 28.18 0.66 26.80
CA TYR A 108 28.89 1.78 26.18
C TYR A 108 29.20 1.51 24.70
N THR A 109 29.69 0.31 24.41
CA THR A 109 30.01 -0.12 23.04
C THR A 109 28.76 -0.16 22.16
N VAL A 110 27.65 -0.74 22.66
CA VAL A 110 26.37 -0.77 21.94
C VAL A 110 25.86 0.64 21.67
N LYS A 111 25.88 1.54 22.67
CA LYS A 111 25.45 2.93 22.47
C LYS A 111 26.26 3.61 21.35
N ARG A 112 27.58 3.42 21.36
CA ARG A 112 28.48 4.01 20.34
C ARG A 112 28.21 3.46 18.94
N THR A 113 28.00 2.14 18.80
CA THR A 113 27.70 1.55 17.49
C THR A 113 26.32 1.95 16.98
N THR A 114 25.32 2.10 17.87
CA THR A 114 24.00 2.61 17.49
C THR A 114 24.07 4.06 17.02
N ILE A 115 24.81 4.93 17.71
CA ILE A 115 24.99 6.33 17.28
C ILE A 115 25.68 6.38 15.91
N ALA A 116 26.77 5.62 15.73
CA ALA A 116 27.48 5.58 14.46
C ALA A 116 26.61 5.07 13.29
N LYS A 117 25.71 4.10 13.55
CA LYS A 117 24.74 3.63 12.55
C LYS A 117 23.68 4.68 12.23
N LEU A 118 23.18 5.38 13.26
CA LEU A 118 22.20 6.44 13.06
C LEU A 118 22.79 7.59 12.22
N ASP A 119 24.02 8.00 12.52
CA ASP A 119 24.75 9.02 11.75
C ASP A 119 24.99 8.56 10.31
N SER A 120 25.35 7.28 10.08
CA SER A 120 25.53 6.75 8.74
C SER A 120 24.23 6.68 7.94
N ASP A 121 23.13 6.29 8.59
CA ASP A 121 21.80 6.23 7.97
C ASP A 121 21.31 7.64 7.61
N GLU A 122 21.57 8.63 8.46
CA GLU A 122 21.25 10.04 8.17
C GLU A 122 22.06 10.57 6.97
N GLU A 123 23.36 10.27 6.91
CA GLU A 123 24.21 10.68 5.79
C GLU A 123 23.81 9.99 4.47
N GLU A 124 23.45 8.71 4.53
CA GLU A 124 22.92 7.98 3.36
C GLU A 124 21.57 8.57 2.92
N ASN A 125 20.68 8.88 3.87
CA ASN A 125 19.39 9.51 3.56
C ASN A 125 19.58 10.88 2.90
N ARG A 126 20.53 11.69 3.39
CA ARG A 126 20.89 12.97 2.74
C ARG A 126 21.38 12.75 1.32
N LYS A 127 22.29 11.80 1.07
CA LYS A 127 22.78 11.48 -0.28
C LYS A 127 21.68 10.96 -1.21
N LEU A 128 20.68 10.26 -0.69
CA LEU A 128 19.52 9.81 -1.47
C LEU A 128 18.62 11.00 -1.83
N ARG A 129 18.34 11.89 -0.87
CA ARG A 129 17.56 13.11 -1.10
C ARG A 129 18.22 14.02 -2.13
N ASP A 130 19.53 14.24 -2.02
CA ASP A 130 20.27 15.08 -2.97
C ASP A 130 20.20 14.49 -4.39
N ARG A 131 20.42 13.17 -4.54
CA ARG A 131 20.25 12.49 -5.84
C ARG A 131 18.83 12.57 -6.39
N GLN A 132 17.83 12.45 -5.53
CA GLN A 132 16.42 12.59 -5.93
C GLN A 132 16.08 14.02 -6.37
N LEU A 133 16.63 15.03 -5.69
CA LEU A 133 16.44 16.44 -6.07
C LEU A 133 17.08 16.74 -7.42
N ASP A 134 18.30 16.26 -7.67
CA ASP A 134 18.98 16.41 -8.96
C ASP A 134 18.17 15.74 -10.09
N THR A 135 17.75 14.50 -9.87
CA THR A 135 16.92 13.74 -10.84
C THR A 135 15.60 14.45 -11.11
N TRP A 136 14.94 14.95 -10.06
CA TRP A 136 13.67 15.67 -10.17
C TRP A 136 13.83 17.00 -10.92
N ALA A 137 14.93 17.72 -10.70
CA ALA A 137 15.23 18.95 -11.43
C ALA A 137 15.42 18.68 -12.93
N ASP A 138 16.19 17.64 -13.28
CA ASP A 138 16.41 17.21 -14.67
C ASP A 138 15.09 16.76 -15.34
N GLU A 139 14.27 15.98 -14.64
CA GLU A 139 12.95 15.56 -15.14
C GLU A 139 12.01 16.75 -15.35
N LYS A 140 11.99 17.70 -14.41
CA LYS A 140 11.18 18.93 -14.54
C LYS A 140 11.62 19.78 -15.72
N GLN A 141 12.93 19.89 -15.96
CA GLN A 141 13.43 20.60 -17.11
C GLN A 141 13.00 19.93 -18.41
N ARG A 142 13.19 18.61 -18.56
CA ARG A 142 12.76 17.85 -19.76
C ARG A 142 11.26 17.92 -19.99
N MET A 143 10.46 17.83 -18.92
CA MET A 143 9.01 18.00 -18.99
C MET A 143 8.65 19.40 -19.48
N SER A 144 9.29 20.44 -18.95
CA SER A 144 9.04 21.82 -19.35
C SER A 144 9.42 22.04 -20.82
N GLU A 145 10.55 21.50 -21.27
CA GLU A 145 10.97 21.56 -22.68
C GLU A 145 9.93 20.87 -23.59
N THR A 146 9.43 19.70 -23.18
CA THR A 146 8.39 18.96 -23.91
C THR A 146 7.08 19.75 -24.00
N ILE A 147 6.65 20.39 -22.90
CA ILE A 147 5.44 21.23 -22.88
C ILE A 147 5.60 22.43 -23.80
N ILE A 148 6.77 23.08 -23.82
CA ILE A 148 7.04 24.22 -24.72
C ILE A 148 6.97 23.76 -26.17
N GLN A 149 7.59 22.64 -26.51
CA GLN A 149 7.54 22.06 -27.86
C GLN A 149 6.11 21.73 -28.27
N PHE A 150 5.34 21.05 -27.41
CA PHE A 150 3.96 20.68 -27.71
C PHE A 150 3.06 21.90 -27.89
N ARG A 151 3.22 22.94 -27.06
CA ARG A 151 2.50 24.21 -27.21
C ARG A 151 2.86 24.92 -28.51
N ALA A 152 4.13 24.91 -28.91
CA ALA A 152 4.57 25.51 -30.17
C ALA A 152 3.98 24.76 -31.38
N GLU A 153 4.03 23.43 -31.37
CA GLU A 153 3.44 22.60 -32.43
C GLU A 153 1.91 22.80 -32.53
N HIS A 154 1.22 22.85 -31.39
CA HIS A 154 -0.22 23.10 -31.36
C HIS A 154 -0.57 24.49 -31.86
N ALA A 155 0.21 25.52 -31.49
CA ALA A 155 0.01 26.87 -32.01
C ALA A 155 0.22 26.94 -33.53
N GLU A 156 1.22 26.23 -34.07
CA GLU A 156 1.44 26.14 -35.52
C GLU A 156 0.27 25.45 -36.23
N LYS A 157 -0.22 24.32 -35.69
CA LYS A 157 -1.39 23.63 -36.24
C LYS A 157 -2.64 24.49 -36.20
N MET A 158 -2.88 25.19 -35.10
CA MET A 158 -4.03 26.09 -34.97
C MET A 158 -3.95 27.24 -35.97
N ALA A 159 -2.77 27.84 -36.15
CA ALA A 159 -2.57 28.89 -37.16
C ALA A 159 -2.81 28.38 -38.59
N LYS A 160 -2.45 27.12 -38.90
CA LYS A 160 -2.78 26.50 -40.19
C LYS A 160 -4.28 26.32 -40.36
N ILE A 161 -4.98 25.81 -39.35
CA ILE A 161 -6.43 25.64 -39.37
C ILE A 161 -7.14 27.00 -39.54
N ASP A 162 -6.73 28.04 -38.81
CA ASP A 162 -7.32 29.37 -38.92
C ASP A 162 -7.13 29.97 -40.33
N ASN A 163 -5.96 29.75 -40.93
CA ASN A 163 -5.70 30.16 -42.32
C ASN A 163 -6.60 29.38 -43.32
N GLU A 164 -6.74 28.07 -43.14
CA GLU A 164 -7.63 27.24 -43.97
C GLU A 164 -9.10 27.68 -43.81
N ILE A 165 -9.59 27.88 -42.59
CA ILE A 165 -10.93 28.39 -42.30
C ILE A 165 -11.16 29.74 -42.97
N SER A 166 -10.18 30.65 -42.89
CA SER A 166 -10.27 31.97 -43.54
C SER A 166 -10.37 31.83 -45.06
N SER A 167 -9.55 30.95 -45.66
CA SER A 167 -9.60 30.69 -47.10
C SER A 167 -10.94 30.08 -47.55
N TYR A 168 -11.48 29.13 -46.78
CA TYR A 168 -12.79 28.54 -47.08
C TYR A 168 -13.93 29.54 -46.91
N ARG A 169 -13.86 30.45 -45.93
CA ARG A 169 -14.84 31.53 -45.77
C ARG A 169 -14.82 32.48 -46.97
N GLU A 170 -13.64 32.87 -47.44
CA GLU A 170 -13.50 33.69 -48.64
C GLU A 170 -14.05 32.98 -49.89
N GLU A 171 -13.77 31.68 -50.04
CA GLU A 171 -14.28 30.89 -51.15
C GLU A 171 -15.80 30.74 -51.12
N ILE A 172 -16.39 30.46 -49.96
CA ILE A 172 -17.84 30.39 -49.76
C ILE A 172 -18.48 31.75 -50.09
N GLN A 173 -17.88 32.86 -49.64
CA GLN A 173 -18.39 34.20 -49.95
C GLN A 173 -18.35 34.48 -51.46
N ARG A 174 -17.25 34.12 -52.14
CA ARG A 174 -17.13 34.25 -53.59
C ARG A 174 -18.18 33.43 -54.33
N LEU A 175 -18.31 32.14 -54.01
CA LEU A 175 -19.30 31.25 -54.63
C LEU A 175 -20.73 31.73 -54.37
N THR A 176 -21.02 32.23 -53.17
CA THR A 176 -22.34 32.79 -52.83
C THR A 176 -22.66 34.02 -53.67
N SER A 177 -21.68 34.92 -53.86
CA SER A 177 -21.85 36.08 -54.74
C SER A 177 -22.06 35.68 -56.19
N GLU A 178 -21.31 34.69 -56.68
CA GLU A 178 -21.45 34.17 -58.04
C GLU A 178 -22.83 33.53 -58.27
N VAL A 179 -23.32 32.75 -57.31
CA VAL A 179 -24.68 32.18 -57.36
C VAL A 179 -25.75 33.27 -57.35
N TYR A 180 -25.57 34.35 -56.58
CA TYR A 180 -26.50 35.47 -56.57
C TYR A 180 -26.51 36.22 -57.92
N ASP A 181 -25.35 36.52 -58.47
CA ASP A 181 -25.20 37.18 -59.78
C ASP A 181 -25.77 36.31 -60.91
N LEU A 182 -25.53 34.99 -60.89
CA LEU A 182 -26.14 34.05 -61.83
C LEU A 182 -27.65 34.00 -61.69
N GLY A 183 -28.18 33.98 -60.46
CA GLY A 183 -29.62 33.98 -60.20
C GLY A 183 -30.29 35.27 -60.68
N THR A 184 -29.68 36.44 -60.49
CA THR A 184 -30.22 37.71 -61.02
C THR A 184 -30.20 37.74 -62.55
N ARG A 185 -29.16 37.21 -63.18
CA ARG A 185 -29.08 37.08 -64.63
C ARG A 185 -30.14 36.12 -65.18
N GLU A 186 -30.32 34.98 -64.53
CA GLU A 186 -31.36 34.01 -64.88
C GLU A 186 -32.77 34.61 -64.75
N GLU A 187 -33.03 35.35 -63.67
CA GLU A 187 -34.28 36.08 -63.46
C GLU A 187 -34.54 37.10 -64.58
N SER A 188 -33.54 37.90 -64.93
CA SER A 188 -33.64 38.87 -66.03
C SER A 188 -33.97 38.20 -67.37
N ILE A 189 -33.26 37.11 -67.70
CA ILE A 189 -33.50 36.33 -68.92
C ILE A 189 -34.91 35.73 -68.90
N ARG A 190 -35.36 35.21 -67.75
CA ARG A 190 -36.69 34.62 -67.60
C ARG A 190 -37.79 35.67 -67.81
N GLN A 191 -37.60 36.88 -67.28
CA GLN A 191 -38.54 38.00 -67.47
C GLN A 191 -38.60 38.40 -68.94
N GLU A 192 -37.46 38.61 -69.60
CA GLU A 192 -37.40 38.92 -71.03
C GLU A 192 -38.11 37.85 -71.88
N LEU A 193 -37.82 36.57 -71.62
CA LEU A 193 -38.44 35.46 -72.34
C LEU A 193 -39.95 35.38 -72.08
N THR A 194 -40.40 35.69 -70.86
CA THR A 194 -41.83 35.76 -70.53
C THR A 194 -42.53 36.87 -71.31
N HIS A 195 -41.89 38.04 -71.46
CA HIS A 195 -42.42 39.13 -72.29
C HIS A 195 -42.52 38.72 -73.76
N ILE A 196 -41.48 38.08 -74.31
CA ILE A 196 -41.48 37.59 -75.70
C ILE A 196 -42.58 36.55 -75.92
N VAL A 197 -42.70 35.55 -75.04
CA VAL A 197 -43.74 34.50 -75.13
C VAL A 197 -45.13 35.12 -75.08
N ARG A 198 -45.34 36.12 -74.22
CA ARG A 198 -46.61 36.87 -74.14
C ARG A 198 -46.91 37.63 -75.45
N ASP A 199 -45.92 38.34 -75.99
CA ASP A 199 -46.09 39.12 -77.23
C ASP A 199 -46.35 38.23 -78.44
N VAL A 200 -45.68 37.07 -78.53
CA VAL A 200 -45.97 36.03 -79.54
C VAL A 200 -47.39 35.50 -79.38
N GLY A 201 -47.84 35.20 -78.15
CA GLY A 201 -49.21 34.78 -77.87
C GLY A 201 -50.25 35.79 -78.34
N LEU A 202 -50.05 37.08 -78.02
CA LEU A 202 -50.93 38.17 -78.47
C LEU A 202 -50.91 38.35 -79.99
N GLY A 203 -49.75 38.17 -80.63
CA GLY A 203 -49.61 38.21 -82.08
C GLY A 203 -50.42 37.10 -82.78
N ILE A 204 -50.36 35.87 -82.25
CA ILE A 204 -51.12 34.72 -82.77
C ILE A 204 -52.62 34.92 -82.55
N GLU A 205 -53.02 35.44 -81.40
CA GLU A 205 -54.43 35.73 -81.12
C GLU A 205 -55.00 36.71 -82.15
N LYS A 206 -54.25 37.78 -82.48
CA LYS A 206 -54.61 38.72 -83.56
C LYS A 206 -54.71 38.05 -84.94
N LEU A 207 -53.81 37.12 -85.27
CA LEU A 207 -53.87 36.36 -86.53
C LEU A 207 -55.12 35.48 -86.61
N THR A 208 -55.56 34.93 -85.48
CA THR A 208 -56.74 34.06 -85.40
C THR A 208 -58.04 34.82 -85.72
N TYR A 209 -58.06 36.14 -85.50
CA TYR A 209 -59.20 37.01 -85.81
C TYR A 209 -59.24 37.53 -87.26
N LEU A 210 -58.25 37.22 -88.10
CA LEU A 210 -58.27 37.63 -89.51
C LEU A 210 -59.21 36.74 -90.33
N LYS A 211 -60.16 37.39 -91.02
CA LYS A 211 -61.30 36.74 -91.71
C LYS A 211 -60.91 35.82 -92.90
N ASN A 212 -59.67 35.88 -93.39
CA ASN A 212 -59.22 35.24 -94.63
C ASN A 212 -58.00 34.32 -94.43
N LEU A 213 -57.88 33.62 -93.29
CA LEU A 213 -56.78 32.66 -93.08
C LEU A 213 -57.05 31.34 -93.84
N PRO A 214 -56.08 30.78 -94.58
CA PRO A 214 -56.19 29.43 -95.14
C PRO A 214 -56.24 28.36 -94.05
N GLU A 215 -56.93 27.24 -94.30
CA GLU A 215 -57.07 26.14 -93.32
C GLU A 215 -55.72 25.56 -92.83
N SER A 216 -54.71 25.52 -93.69
CA SER A 216 -53.34 25.13 -93.33
C SER A 216 -52.65 26.12 -92.38
N ALA A 217 -53.04 27.39 -92.41
CA ALA A 217 -52.56 28.39 -91.46
C ALA A 217 -53.29 28.29 -90.11
N LEU A 218 -54.56 27.88 -90.09
CA LEU A 218 -55.32 27.70 -88.86
C LEU A 218 -54.75 26.57 -87.98
N SER A 219 -54.41 25.42 -88.56
CA SER A 219 -53.76 24.34 -87.81
C SER A 219 -52.42 24.78 -87.22
N LEU A 220 -51.61 25.48 -88.01
CA LEU A 220 -50.33 26.02 -87.56
C LEU A 220 -50.48 27.06 -86.43
N THR A 221 -51.46 27.97 -86.52
CA THR A 221 -51.71 28.94 -85.43
C THR A 221 -52.12 28.27 -84.12
N LYS A 222 -52.87 27.16 -84.19
CA LYS A 222 -53.28 26.38 -83.02
C LYS A 222 -52.07 25.70 -82.36
N ASP A 223 -51.20 25.08 -83.14
CA ASP A 223 -49.98 24.43 -82.63
C ASP A 223 -49.02 25.45 -81.99
N ILE A 224 -48.88 26.64 -82.58
CA ILE A 224 -48.05 27.72 -82.00
C ILE A 224 -48.70 28.28 -80.72
N SER A 225 -50.03 28.39 -80.66
CA SER A 225 -50.75 28.75 -79.41
C SER A 225 -50.49 27.73 -78.29
N ASP A 226 -50.60 26.44 -78.58
CA ASP A 226 -50.44 25.39 -77.58
C ASP A 226 -48.98 25.27 -77.10
N THR A 227 -48.01 25.46 -77.99
CA THR A 227 -46.59 25.57 -77.61
C THR A 227 -46.30 26.82 -76.76
N THR A 228 -46.90 27.96 -77.08
CA THR A 228 -46.78 29.20 -76.29
C THR A 228 -47.33 29.03 -74.88
N LYS A 229 -48.49 28.37 -74.72
CA LYS A 229 -49.07 28.05 -73.41
C LYS A 229 -48.18 27.10 -72.59
N ARG A 230 -47.56 26.11 -73.23
CA ARG A 230 -46.58 25.23 -72.58
C ARG A 230 -45.34 26.00 -72.12
N ALA A 231 -44.79 26.87 -72.97
CA ALA A 231 -43.64 27.71 -72.63
C ALA A 231 -43.94 28.63 -71.43
N HIS A 232 -45.11 29.27 -71.43
CA HIS A 232 -45.54 30.11 -70.30
C HIS A 232 -45.64 29.33 -68.98
N LYS A 233 -46.15 28.08 -69.02
CA LYS A 233 -46.22 27.23 -67.82
C LYS A 233 -44.83 26.88 -67.26
N VAL A 234 -43.85 26.64 -68.12
CA VAL A 234 -42.47 26.30 -67.70
C VAL A 234 -41.76 27.53 -67.10
N LEU A 235 -41.95 28.71 -67.69
CA LEU A 235 -41.32 29.96 -67.22
C LEU A 235 -41.88 30.45 -65.87
N ASN A 236 -43.07 29.99 -65.48
CA ASN A 236 -43.71 30.34 -64.21
C ASN A 236 -43.38 29.38 -63.06
N LEU A 237 -42.49 28.40 -63.25
CA LEU A 237 -42.00 27.59 -62.12
C LEU A 237 -41.13 28.46 -61.20
N PRO A 238 -41.33 28.42 -59.87
CA PRO A 238 -40.50 29.17 -58.93
C PRO A 238 -39.07 28.61 -58.90
N LEU A 239 -38.07 29.47 -59.05
CA LEU A 239 -36.68 29.12 -58.78
C LEU A 239 -36.46 29.00 -57.27
N LEU A 240 -35.97 27.85 -56.82
CA LEU A 240 -35.51 27.67 -55.44
C LEU A 240 -34.12 28.29 -55.32
N MET A 241 -34.06 29.57 -54.92
CA MET A 241 -32.79 30.18 -54.53
C MET A 241 -32.36 29.63 -53.17
N PRO A 242 -31.07 29.34 -52.95
CA PRO A 242 -30.57 29.00 -51.62
C PRO A 242 -30.86 30.15 -50.65
N ASN A 243 -31.35 29.81 -49.45
CA ASN A 243 -31.72 30.78 -48.42
C ASN A 243 -30.55 31.70 -48.04
N SER A 244 -30.91 32.93 -47.63
CA SER A 244 -30.01 34.00 -47.17
C SER A 244 -28.91 33.53 -46.18
N PRO A 245 -27.71 34.15 -46.16
CA PRO A 245 -26.52 33.64 -45.47
C PRO A 245 -26.62 33.52 -43.93
N ASN A 246 -27.69 34.04 -43.33
CA ASN A 246 -27.81 34.17 -41.87
C ASN A 246 -28.44 32.97 -41.15
N SER A 247 -28.59 31.81 -41.82
CA SER A 247 -29.20 30.62 -41.22
C SER A 247 -28.23 29.43 -41.12
N TYR A 248 -26.93 29.69 -40.96
CA TYR A 248 -26.06 28.67 -40.37
C TYR A 248 -26.32 28.66 -38.87
N ASN A 249 -27.26 27.82 -38.44
CA ASN A 249 -27.30 27.40 -37.04
C ASN A 249 -26.08 26.49 -36.87
N GLU A 250 -25.06 26.95 -36.14
CA GLU A 250 -24.03 26.05 -35.64
C GLU A 250 -24.73 24.86 -34.96
N PRO A 251 -24.45 23.62 -35.38
CA PRO A 251 -24.91 22.47 -34.61
C PRO A 251 -24.34 22.64 -33.19
N PRO A 252 -25.13 22.36 -32.13
CA PRO A 252 -24.62 22.43 -30.78
C PRO A 252 -23.37 21.55 -30.70
N MET A 253 -22.23 22.14 -30.30
CA MET A 253 -21.06 21.35 -29.97
C MET A 253 -21.43 20.45 -28.81
N ASP A 254 -21.65 19.18 -29.12
CA ASP A 254 -21.68 18.11 -28.13
C ASP A 254 -20.23 17.92 -27.69
N PHE A 255 -19.82 18.71 -26.70
CA PHE A 255 -18.64 18.35 -25.94
C PHE A 255 -19.02 17.08 -25.20
N ASP A 256 -18.60 15.94 -25.74
CA ASP A 256 -18.63 14.68 -25.00
C ASP A 256 -17.97 14.95 -23.64
N ASP A 257 -18.80 14.98 -22.59
CA ASP A 257 -18.40 15.13 -21.18
C ASP A 257 -17.57 13.91 -20.68
N ASP A 258 -17.24 12.97 -21.57
CA ASP A 258 -16.40 11.80 -21.32
C ASP A 258 -14.89 12.14 -21.42
N ILE A 259 -14.48 13.27 -20.83
CA ILE A 259 -13.06 13.47 -20.47
C ILE A 259 -12.86 12.90 -19.08
N PRO A 260 -12.15 11.76 -18.92
CA PRO A 260 -11.84 11.23 -17.60
C PRO A 260 -10.82 12.14 -16.93
N PHE A 261 -11.28 12.94 -15.97
CA PHE A 261 -10.44 13.47 -14.89
C PHE A 261 -10.58 12.58 -13.66
#